data_AF-A0A2S4KB99-F1
#
_entry.id   AF-A0A2S4KB99-F1
#
_cell.length_a   1.000
_cell.length_b   1.000
_cell.length_c   1.000
_cell.angle_alpha   90.00
_cell.angle_beta   90.00
_cell.angle_gamma   90.00
#
_symmetry.space_group_name_H-M   'P 1'
#
loop_
_entity.id
_entity.type
_entity.pdbx_description
1 polymer ?
#
loop_
_entity_poly.entity_id
_entity_poly.type
_entity_poly.pdbx_seq_one_letter_code
_entity_poly.pdbx_strand_id
1 'polypeptide(L)'
;MAAARRIHTPALSEQPAALAAGWLTCSYLLAQRGAIDMGIAAPCKKTLRELLDGLCDADALGLLERDNRCDLEGHVLYLVTERIRVGRLPGPLLAAGVDPDLLEELAATAGLTDVVFVPRTAECLATYLARHPDSAAIVLREESGDASAATRENEAAARWYDERYDEIAHGLLRSTSRPQYLGGDLSPRRCRYCGRTDPETSFRDKAHAFPEQIGNKALIDRRECDACNRHFARMVEDDYAKWTLPMRATGRVTGKGLPSFKSRDHQMRIDARGPRNLAIRLGEKDPRHRLDEETRTVTLQLERQPYVPMGVFKCLVKMALAVMPEPEAGECDHLKRWILAPAHTFESYPYRPLRLLEQFLPGPMPNDQFQYALLRRRPGHADCPYLIFVLQFSNVLHQIVLPMHDQDRALIEQGHCEVPFFPHIGGTAGHVQAYGRSQARVRDLSGTAAVSGEQQSLSFRYAQRIDQPPPPAPAPA
;
A
#
# COMPACT_ATOMS: atom_id res chain seq x y z
N MET A 1 35.68 14.67 -6.89
CA MET A 1 34.27 14.34 -6.61
C MET A 1 33.97 13.04 -7.32
N ALA A 2 33.29 12.09 -6.69
CA ALA A 2 32.84 10.88 -7.38
C ALA A 2 31.86 11.28 -8.49
N ALA A 3 31.95 10.64 -9.66
CA ALA A 3 30.99 10.84 -10.73
C ALA A 3 29.60 10.40 -10.27
N ALA A 4 28.56 11.14 -10.66
CA ALA A 4 27.18 10.78 -10.33
C ALA A 4 26.86 9.38 -10.90
N ARG A 5 26.22 8.53 -10.10
CA ARG A 5 25.83 7.19 -10.54
C ARG A 5 24.78 7.30 -11.65
N ARG A 6 24.97 6.56 -12.74
CA ARG A 6 24.07 6.56 -13.90
C ARG A 6 23.07 5.40 -13.81
N ILE A 7 21.80 5.70 -14.01
CA ILE A 7 20.67 4.76 -14.03
C ILE A 7 19.83 5.11 -15.27
N HIS A 8 19.17 4.13 -15.88
CA HIS A 8 18.26 4.38 -17.01
C HIS A 8 17.03 3.50 -16.99
N THR A 9 15.95 3.96 -17.63
CA THR A 9 14.74 3.19 -17.89
C THR A 9 14.69 2.75 -19.37
N PRO A 10 13.74 1.87 -19.76
CA PRO A 10 13.28 1.74 -21.14
C PRO A 10 12.77 3.08 -21.69
N ALA A 11 12.62 3.16 -23.00
CA ALA A 11 12.16 4.38 -23.68
C ALA A 11 10.67 4.65 -23.43
N LEU A 12 10.30 5.93 -23.31
CA LEU A 12 8.90 6.37 -23.19
C LEU A 12 8.05 5.93 -24.38
N SER A 13 8.63 5.89 -25.58
CA SER A 13 7.97 5.39 -26.79
C SER A 13 7.61 3.91 -26.73
N GLU A 14 8.29 3.13 -25.88
CA GLU A 14 8.07 1.69 -25.72
C GLU A 14 7.26 1.39 -24.48
N GLN A 15 7.54 2.07 -23.37
CA GLN A 15 6.91 1.83 -22.08
C GLN A 15 6.51 3.14 -21.39
N PRO A 16 5.21 3.52 -21.42
CA PRO A 16 4.72 4.74 -20.79
C PRO A 16 5.02 4.83 -19.28
N ALA A 17 5.15 3.69 -18.59
CA ALA A 17 5.46 3.61 -17.16
C ALA A 17 6.91 4.04 -16.80
N ALA A 18 7.78 4.23 -17.80
CA ALA A 18 9.19 4.56 -17.59
C ALA A 18 9.40 5.84 -16.78
N LEU A 19 8.59 6.87 -17.02
CA LEU A 19 8.73 8.13 -16.27
C LEU A 19 8.40 7.97 -14.79
N ALA A 20 7.30 7.26 -14.48
CA ALA A 20 6.91 6.99 -13.11
C ALA A 20 7.98 6.15 -12.37
N ALA A 21 8.57 5.16 -13.05
CA ALA A 21 9.65 4.37 -12.47
C ALA A 21 10.92 5.18 -12.23
N GLY A 22 11.28 6.08 -13.17
CA GLY A 22 12.38 7.02 -12.98
C GLY A 22 12.15 7.96 -11.79
N TRP A 23 10.92 8.47 -11.64
CA TRP A 23 10.51 9.31 -10.51
C TRP A 23 10.64 8.56 -9.17
N LEU A 24 10.05 7.37 -9.05
CA LEU A 24 10.12 6.54 -7.84
C LEU A 24 11.56 6.19 -7.46
N THR A 25 12.40 5.94 -8.47
CA THR A 25 13.84 5.69 -8.26
C THR A 25 14.51 6.91 -7.65
N CYS A 26 14.21 8.12 -8.12
CA CYS A 26 14.75 9.34 -7.53
C CYS A 26 14.26 9.56 -6.10
N SER A 27 12.97 9.33 -5.81
CA SER A 27 12.43 9.39 -4.45
C SER A 27 13.13 8.42 -3.50
N TYR A 28 13.40 7.19 -3.97
CA TYR A 28 14.17 6.20 -3.20
C TYR A 28 15.61 6.67 -2.93
N LEU A 29 16.29 7.23 -3.94
CA LEU A 29 17.66 7.72 -3.81
C LEU A 29 17.77 8.91 -2.86
N LEU A 30 16.80 9.84 -2.89
CA LEU A 30 16.68 10.94 -1.93
C LEU A 30 16.62 10.41 -0.49
N ALA A 31 15.74 9.43 -0.25
CA ALA A 31 15.58 8.80 1.06
C ALA A 31 16.86 8.10 1.53
N GLN A 32 17.54 7.35 0.64
CA GLN A 32 18.80 6.68 0.97
C GLN A 32 19.93 7.63 1.34
N ARG A 33 19.93 8.84 0.77
CA ARG A 33 21.02 9.83 0.91
C ARG A 33 20.73 10.90 1.94
N GLY A 34 19.53 10.90 2.54
CA GLY A 34 19.08 11.98 3.40
C GLY A 34 19.03 13.35 2.70
N ALA A 35 18.84 13.33 1.38
CA ALA A 35 18.76 14.52 0.54
C ALA A 35 17.29 14.90 0.31
N ILE A 36 17.01 16.18 0.11
CA ILE A 36 15.68 16.69 -0.21
C ILE A 36 15.63 17.39 -1.57
N ASP A 37 16.77 17.81 -2.13
CA ASP A 37 16.84 18.51 -3.40
C ASP A 37 16.87 17.53 -4.58
N MET A 38 15.97 17.69 -5.56
CA MET A 38 15.90 16.87 -6.76
C MET A 38 15.83 17.73 -8.01
N GLY A 39 16.59 17.37 -9.04
CA GLY A 39 16.52 18.03 -10.34
C GLY A 39 15.55 17.34 -11.27
N ILE A 40 14.75 18.11 -12.00
CA ILE A 40 13.96 17.64 -13.14
C ILE A 40 14.53 18.23 -14.41
N ALA A 41 15.28 17.41 -15.16
CA ALA A 41 15.76 17.76 -16.47
C ALA A 41 14.70 17.47 -17.54
N ALA A 42 14.27 18.51 -18.25
CA ALA A 42 13.32 18.43 -19.35
C ALA A 42 13.85 19.18 -20.59
N PRO A 43 13.41 18.82 -21.81
CA PRO A 43 13.82 19.51 -23.03
C PRO A 43 13.52 21.00 -23.00
N CYS A 44 12.31 21.37 -22.56
CA CYS A 44 11.92 22.76 -22.35
C CYS A 44 10.69 22.84 -21.43
N LYS A 45 10.36 24.05 -20.97
CA LYS A 45 9.16 24.29 -20.15
C LYS A 45 7.85 23.80 -20.79
N LYS A 46 7.74 23.88 -22.12
CA LYS A 46 6.51 23.51 -22.83
C LYS A 46 6.15 22.03 -22.69
N THR A 47 7.15 21.16 -22.48
CA THR A 47 6.94 19.72 -22.30
C THR A 47 6.74 19.34 -20.83
N LEU A 48 6.85 20.28 -19.89
CA LEU A 48 6.82 19.98 -18.46
C LEU A 48 5.48 19.37 -18.04
N ARG A 49 4.37 19.98 -18.46
CA ARG A 49 3.02 19.52 -18.12
C ARG A 49 2.72 18.15 -18.71
N GLU A 50 3.13 17.91 -19.96
CA GLU A 50 2.96 16.61 -20.61
C GLU A 50 3.78 15.52 -19.91
N LEU A 51 5.03 15.81 -19.54
CA LEU A 51 5.90 14.85 -18.87
C LEU A 51 5.41 14.57 -17.44
N LEU A 52 5.16 15.60 -16.65
CA LEU A 52 4.89 15.43 -15.22
C LEU A 52 3.40 15.27 -14.88
N ASP A 53 2.54 15.10 -15.88
CA ASP A 53 1.12 14.85 -15.67
C ASP A 53 0.92 13.58 -14.81
N GLY A 54 0.14 13.69 -13.74
CA GLY A 54 -0.08 12.61 -12.79
C GLY A 54 1.07 12.31 -11.81
N LEU A 55 2.25 12.95 -11.94
CA LEU A 55 3.34 12.89 -10.96
C LEU A 55 3.41 14.13 -10.06
N CYS A 56 3.01 15.29 -10.59
CA CYS A 56 2.90 16.55 -9.85
C CYS A 56 1.47 17.08 -9.92
N ASP A 57 1.00 17.75 -8.87
CA ASP A 57 -0.24 18.51 -8.94
C ASP A 57 -0.09 19.81 -9.77
N ALA A 58 -1.23 20.42 -10.12
CA ALA A 58 -1.26 21.60 -10.99
C ALA A 58 -0.54 22.82 -10.38
N ASP A 59 -0.51 22.92 -9.05
CA ASP A 59 0.11 24.01 -8.32
C ASP A 59 1.64 23.87 -8.35
N ALA A 60 2.16 22.68 -8.09
CA ALA A 60 3.58 22.34 -8.19
C ALA A 60 4.11 22.55 -9.63
N LEU A 61 3.32 22.18 -10.64
CA LEU A 61 3.67 22.45 -12.04
C LEU A 61 3.69 23.95 -12.34
N GLY A 62 2.70 24.71 -11.86
CA GLY A 62 2.67 26.16 -12.00
C GLY A 62 3.88 26.85 -11.35
N LEU A 63 4.30 26.37 -10.18
CA LEU A 63 5.49 26.83 -9.47
C LEU A 63 6.78 26.50 -10.24
N LEU A 64 6.93 25.28 -10.77
CA LEU A 64 8.09 24.93 -11.60
C LEU A 64 8.14 25.76 -12.89
N GLU A 65 7.01 26.05 -13.52
CA GLU A 65 6.95 26.89 -14.73
C GLU A 65 7.32 28.35 -14.46
N ARG A 66 6.88 28.91 -13.33
CA ARG A 66 7.11 30.32 -12.99
C ARG A 66 8.46 30.55 -12.31
N ASP A 67 8.73 29.76 -11.29
CA ASP A 67 9.81 29.98 -10.32
C ASP A 67 11.00 29.02 -10.54
N ASN A 68 10.89 28.08 -11.49
CA ASN A 68 11.87 27.02 -11.76
C ASN A 68 12.16 26.11 -10.55
N ARG A 69 11.32 26.19 -9.52
CA ARG A 69 11.47 25.47 -8.26
C ARG A 69 10.09 25.29 -7.62
N CYS A 70 9.87 24.15 -6.98
CA CYS A 70 8.72 23.96 -6.09
C CYS A 70 9.05 23.01 -4.95
N ASP A 71 8.26 23.08 -3.87
CA ASP A 71 8.30 22.08 -2.80
C ASP A 71 7.14 21.10 -3.03
N LEU A 72 7.44 19.80 -3.07
CA LEU A 72 6.47 18.73 -3.29
C LEU A 72 6.78 17.53 -2.39
N GLU A 73 5.82 17.11 -1.56
CA GLU A 73 5.92 15.92 -0.69
C GLU A 73 7.18 15.86 0.20
N GLY A 74 7.69 17.02 0.64
CA GLY A 74 8.91 17.08 1.47
C GLY A 74 10.22 17.07 0.67
N HIS A 75 10.13 17.14 -0.66
CA HIS A 75 11.25 17.33 -1.57
C HIS A 75 11.23 18.73 -2.19
N VAL A 76 12.41 19.25 -2.51
CA VAL A 76 12.59 20.51 -3.22
C VAL A 76 12.97 20.19 -4.65
N LEU A 77 12.06 20.44 -5.59
CA LEU A 77 12.26 20.18 -7.00
C LEU A 77 12.84 21.40 -7.69
N TYR A 78 13.85 21.21 -8.52
CA TYR A 78 14.44 22.25 -9.36
C TYR A 78 14.25 21.88 -10.83
N LEU A 79 13.65 22.79 -11.60
CA LEU A 79 13.58 22.63 -13.04
C LEU A 79 14.95 22.91 -13.65
N VAL A 80 15.44 21.97 -14.44
CA VAL A 80 16.71 22.03 -15.15
C VAL A 80 16.44 21.86 -16.65
N THR A 81 16.93 22.77 -17.47
CA THR A 81 16.77 22.73 -18.94
C THR A 81 18.02 23.34 -19.58
N GLU A 82 18.11 23.34 -20.92
CA GLU A 82 19.14 24.09 -21.65
C GLU A 82 19.33 25.53 -21.15
N ARG A 83 18.21 26.22 -20.89
CA ARG A 83 18.18 27.63 -20.48
C ARG A 83 18.14 27.85 -18.96
N ILE A 84 17.91 26.80 -18.19
CA ILE A 84 17.75 26.87 -16.73
C ILE A 84 18.75 25.93 -16.11
N ARG A 85 19.80 26.49 -15.54
CA ARG A 85 20.86 25.74 -14.88
C ARG A 85 20.81 26.02 -13.38
N VAL A 86 21.19 25.03 -12.59
CA VAL A 86 21.33 25.16 -11.13
C VAL A 86 22.82 25.06 -10.81
N GLY A 87 23.34 25.99 -10.00
CA GLY A 87 24.78 26.05 -9.72
C GLY A 87 25.30 24.85 -8.92
N ARG A 88 24.46 24.33 -8.01
CA ARG A 88 24.74 23.11 -7.24
C ARG A 88 23.44 22.41 -6.90
N LEU A 89 23.37 21.10 -7.11
CA LEU A 89 22.19 20.27 -6.84
C LEU A 89 22.59 19.03 -6.04
N PRO A 90 22.44 19.03 -4.70
CA PRO A 90 22.87 17.94 -3.83
C PRO A 90 21.85 16.79 -3.80
N GLY A 91 21.57 16.18 -4.95
CA GLY A 91 20.62 15.07 -5.07
C GLY A 91 20.57 14.46 -6.47
N PRO A 92 19.58 13.60 -6.76
CA PRO A 92 19.42 12.97 -8.06
C PRO A 92 18.84 13.93 -9.10
N LEU A 93 19.21 13.72 -10.37
CA LEU A 93 18.63 14.37 -11.54
C LEU A 93 17.76 13.36 -12.31
N LEU A 94 16.46 13.62 -12.40
CA LEU A 94 15.55 12.91 -13.31
C LEU A 94 15.60 13.59 -14.69
N ALA A 95 16.22 12.94 -15.67
CA ALA A 95 16.30 13.46 -17.03
C ALA A 95 15.26 12.80 -17.93
N ALA A 96 14.12 13.47 -18.11
CA ALA A 96 12.97 12.95 -18.82
C ALA A 96 12.86 13.50 -20.24
N GLY A 97 13.02 12.62 -21.23
CA GLY A 97 12.84 12.94 -22.65
C GLY A 97 13.88 13.92 -23.23
N VAL A 98 14.99 14.12 -22.51
CA VAL A 98 16.13 14.98 -22.87
C VAL A 98 17.03 14.27 -23.86
N ASP A 99 17.60 15.01 -24.81
CA ASP A 99 18.59 14.48 -25.74
C ASP A 99 19.89 14.06 -25.02
N PRO A 100 20.55 12.95 -25.41
CA PRO A 100 21.79 12.50 -24.78
C PRO A 100 22.94 13.54 -24.75
N ASP A 101 23.04 14.45 -25.72
CA ASP A 101 24.06 15.52 -25.71
C ASP A 101 23.75 16.55 -24.62
N LEU A 102 22.52 17.02 -24.57
CA LEU A 102 22.06 17.95 -23.53
C LEU A 102 22.11 17.31 -22.13
N LEU A 103 21.88 16.00 -22.03
CA LEU A 103 22.01 15.27 -20.78
C LEU A 103 23.42 15.34 -20.21
N GLU A 104 24.46 15.23 -21.04
CA GLU A 104 25.85 15.29 -20.56
C GLU A 104 26.21 16.68 -20.02
N GLU A 105 25.74 17.73 -20.67
CA GLU A 105 25.89 19.09 -20.15
C GLU A 105 25.20 19.26 -18.80
N LEU A 106 24.01 18.68 -18.66
CA LEU A 106 23.21 18.76 -17.43
C LEU A 106 23.78 17.93 -16.29
N ALA A 107 24.30 16.74 -16.60
CA ALA A 107 24.94 15.84 -15.65
C ALA A 107 26.26 16.39 -15.09
N ALA A 108 26.84 17.43 -15.72
CA ALA A 108 27.99 18.15 -15.19
C ALA A 108 27.66 19.09 -14.00
N THR A 109 26.38 19.21 -13.61
CA THR A 109 25.96 20.04 -12.48
C THR A 109 26.63 19.60 -11.17
N ALA A 110 27.24 20.54 -10.46
CA ALA A 110 27.99 20.25 -9.25
C ALA A 110 27.10 19.68 -8.14
N GLY A 111 27.59 18.66 -7.44
CA GLY A 111 26.90 18.05 -6.30
C GLY A 111 25.88 16.98 -6.66
N LEU A 112 25.65 16.72 -7.96
CA LEU A 112 24.77 15.63 -8.38
C LEU A 112 25.24 14.31 -7.81
N THR A 113 24.27 13.57 -7.31
CA THR A 113 24.54 12.30 -6.65
C THR A 113 24.19 11.14 -7.59
N ASP A 114 23.10 11.26 -8.37
CA ASP A 114 22.68 10.30 -9.40
C ASP A 114 22.13 11.03 -10.63
N VAL A 115 22.15 10.34 -11.78
CA VAL A 115 21.40 10.71 -12.98
C VAL A 115 20.51 9.53 -13.36
N VAL A 116 19.20 9.74 -13.33
CA VAL A 116 18.19 8.78 -13.77
C VAL A 116 17.66 9.23 -15.12
N PHE A 117 18.09 8.55 -16.18
CA PHE A 117 17.71 8.88 -17.55
C PHE A 117 16.45 8.14 -17.97
N VAL A 118 15.45 8.90 -18.44
CA VAL A 118 14.21 8.39 -19.01
C VAL A 118 14.19 8.78 -20.50
N PRO A 119 14.67 7.90 -21.40
CA PRO A 119 14.81 8.21 -22.82
C PRO A 119 13.46 8.40 -23.51
N ARG A 120 13.41 9.30 -24.50
CA ARG A 120 12.20 9.47 -25.32
C ARG A 120 11.97 8.28 -26.25
N THR A 121 13.02 7.84 -26.93
CA THR A 121 12.98 6.76 -27.93
C THR A 121 14.07 5.72 -27.67
N ALA A 122 13.91 4.53 -28.26
CA ALA A 122 14.93 3.47 -28.21
C ALA A 122 16.28 3.93 -28.78
N GLU A 123 16.27 4.80 -29.80
CA GLU A 123 17.47 5.39 -30.40
C GLU A 123 18.21 6.32 -29.40
N CYS A 124 17.46 7.11 -28.62
CA CYS A 124 18.04 7.92 -27.54
C CYS A 124 18.70 7.03 -26.50
N LEU A 125 18.06 5.91 -26.14
CA LEU A 125 18.60 4.94 -25.19
C LEU A 125 19.88 4.28 -25.73
N ALA A 126 19.88 3.84 -26.98
CA ALA A 126 21.05 3.24 -27.62
C ALA A 126 22.24 4.22 -27.66
N THR A 127 21.98 5.48 -28.02
CA THR A 127 23.00 6.55 -28.04
C THR A 127 23.57 6.82 -26.65
N TYR A 128 22.71 6.85 -25.63
CA TYR A 128 23.12 7.02 -24.24
C TYR A 128 23.96 5.84 -23.73
N LEU A 129 23.54 4.59 -23.99
CA LEU A 129 24.25 3.40 -23.55
C LEU A 129 25.59 3.21 -24.25
N ALA A 130 25.74 3.68 -25.49
CA ALA A 130 27.03 3.72 -26.16
C ALA A 130 28.06 4.60 -25.42
N ARG A 131 27.58 5.60 -24.67
CA ARG A 131 28.41 6.52 -23.86
C ARG A 131 28.56 6.06 -22.41
N HIS A 132 27.52 5.42 -21.86
CA HIS A 132 27.45 4.98 -20.46
C HIS A 132 27.09 3.49 -20.36
N PRO A 133 27.98 2.57 -20.78
CA PRO A 133 27.70 1.15 -20.78
C PRO A 133 27.46 0.58 -19.37
N ASP A 134 28.03 1.21 -18.34
CA ASP A 134 27.88 0.80 -16.93
C ASP A 134 26.62 1.36 -16.25
N SER A 135 25.74 2.03 -17.00
CA SER A 135 24.49 2.57 -16.47
C SER A 135 23.57 1.45 -15.98
N ALA A 136 23.08 1.56 -14.74
CA ALA A 136 22.21 0.53 -14.18
C ALA A 136 20.80 0.58 -14.81
N ALA A 137 20.35 -0.54 -15.39
CA ALA A 137 19.04 -0.63 -16.00
C ALA A 137 17.92 -0.80 -14.96
N ILE A 138 16.87 0.01 -15.05
CA ILE A 138 15.58 -0.23 -14.42
C ILE A 138 14.81 -1.18 -15.32
N VAL A 139 14.66 -2.43 -14.89
CA VAL A 139 13.88 -3.42 -15.64
C VAL A 139 12.41 -3.22 -15.32
N LEU A 140 11.70 -2.53 -16.22
CA LEU A 140 10.25 -2.50 -16.19
C LEU A 140 9.74 -3.82 -16.74
N ARG A 141 9.31 -4.69 -15.84
CA ARG A 141 8.54 -5.86 -16.24
C ARG A 141 7.16 -5.35 -16.60
N GLU A 142 6.81 -5.37 -17.88
CA GLU A 142 5.41 -5.39 -18.24
C GLU A 142 4.78 -6.54 -17.47
N GLU A 143 3.78 -6.26 -16.64
CA GLU A 143 2.91 -7.32 -16.15
C GLU A 143 2.24 -7.93 -17.39
N SER A 144 2.83 -9.00 -17.91
CA SER A 144 2.26 -9.71 -19.03
C SER A 144 0.81 -10.04 -18.69
N GLY A 145 -0.14 -9.69 -19.56
CA GLY A 145 -1.52 -10.18 -19.46
C GLY A 145 -1.63 -11.70 -19.62
N ASP A 146 -0.51 -12.42 -19.68
CA ASP A 146 -0.43 -13.87 -19.74
C ASP A 146 -0.97 -14.47 -18.44
N ALA A 147 -2.22 -14.93 -18.50
CA ALA A 147 -2.85 -15.68 -17.43
C ALA A 147 -2.01 -16.90 -17.00
N SER A 148 -1.19 -17.45 -17.90
CA SER A 148 -0.30 -18.57 -17.63
C SER A 148 0.87 -18.16 -16.71
N ALA A 149 1.47 -16.98 -16.92
CA ALA A 149 2.55 -16.47 -16.07
C ALA A 149 2.04 -16.13 -14.66
N ALA A 150 0.93 -15.42 -14.56
CA ALA A 150 0.28 -15.10 -13.28
C ALA A 150 -0.04 -16.35 -12.46
N THR A 151 -0.55 -17.38 -13.14
CA THR A 151 -0.89 -18.66 -12.51
C THR A 151 0.37 -19.39 -12.04
N ARG A 152 1.43 -19.45 -12.86
CA ARG A 152 2.72 -20.05 -12.47
C ARG A 152 3.34 -19.35 -11.25
N GLU A 153 3.30 -18.02 -11.20
CA GLU A 153 3.80 -17.24 -10.05
C GLU A 153 3.01 -17.56 -8.77
N ASN A 154 1.67 -17.59 -8.86
CA ASN A 154 0.79 -17.92 -7.74
C ASN A 154 0.99 -19.37 -7.25
N GLU A 155 1.16 -20.32 -8.16
CA GLU A 155 1.48 -21.72 -7.82
C GLU A 155 2.89 -21.88 -7.21
N ALA A 156 3.87 -21.14 -7.72
CA ALA A 156 5.22 -21.14 -7.17
C ALA A 156 5.25 -20.56 -5.74
N ALA A 157 4.51 -19.48 -5.50
CA ALA A 157 4.31 -18.93 -4.17
C ALA A 157 3.64 -19.96 -3.24
N ALA A 158 2.59 -20.65 -3.71
CA ALA A 158 1.94 -21.71 -2.92
C ALA A 158 2.90 -22.82 -2.50
N ARG A 159 3.74 -23.32 -3.42
CA ARG A 159 4.78 -24.31 -3.09
C ARG A 159 5.78 -23.76 -2.08
N TRP A 160 6.23 -22.52 -2.26
CA TRP A 160 7.18 -21.88 -1.35
C TRP A 160 6.65 -21.82 0.09
N TYR A 161 5.37 -21.49 0.28
CA TYR A 161 4.72 -21.47 1.59
C TYR A 161 4.53 -22.87 2.16
N ASP A 162 4.05 -23.82 1.37
CA ASP A 162 3.79 -25.20 1.80
C ASP A 162 5.06 -25.89 2.32
N GLU A 163 6.17 -25.70 1.59
CA GLU A 163 7.50 -26.19 1.96
C GLU A 163 8.02 -25.58 3.27
N ARG A 164 7.77 -24.29 3.51
CA ARG A 164 8.46 -23.52 4.56
C ARG A 164 7.66 -23.25 5.82
N TYR A 165 6.33 -23.35 5.79
CA TYR A 165 5.48 -22.92 6.89
C TYR A 165 4.47 -23.97 7.33
N ASP A 166 4.24 -24.00 8.65
CA ASP A 166 3.06 -24.58 9.26
C ASP A 166 1.99 -23.48 9.40
N GLU A 167 0.76 -23.78 9.02
CA GLU A 167 -0.38 -22.92 9.32
C GLU A 167 -0.87 -23.20 10.75
N ILE A 168 -0.53 -22.31 11.68
CA ILE A 168 -0.77 -22.52 13.12
C ILE A 168 -2.10 -21.92 13.60
N ALA A 169 -2.71 -21.03 12.81
CA ALA A 169 -4.09 -20.60 12.97
C ALA A 169 -4.66 -20.12 11.64
N HIS A 170 -5.91 -20.45 11.35
CA HIS A 170 -6.60 -19.97 10.16
C HIS A 170 -8.11 -19.88 10.40
N GLY A 171 -8.80 -19.17 9.52
CA GLY A 171 -10.25 -19.19 9.50
C GLY A 171 -10.84 -18.48 8.29
N LEU A 172 -12.00 -18.96 7.86
CA LEU A 172 -12.91 -18.26 6.96
C LEU A 172 -14.21 -17.98 7.74
N LEU A 173 -14.49 -16.71 8.00
CA LEU A 173 -15.65 -16.30 8.78
C LEU A 173 -16.58 -15.44 7.94
N ARG A 174 -17.87 -15.75 8.02
CA ARG A 174 -18.96 -15.00 7.41
C ARG A 174 -19.64 -14.14 8.47
N SER A 175 -20.35 -13.12 8.04
CA SER A 175 -21.22 -12.28 8.87
C SER A 175 -22.30 -13.10 9.59
N THR A 176 -22.69 -14.24 9.02
CA THR A 176 -23.66 -15.20 9.56
C THR A 176 -23.03 -16.32 10.39
N SER A 177 -21.70 -16.37 10.51
CA SER A 177 -21.02 -17.38 11.32
C SER A 177 -21.44 -17.27 12.79
N ARG A 178 -21.63 -18.42 13.45
CA ARG A 178 -21.82 -18.46 14.90
C ARG A 178 -20.57 -17.89 15.60
N PRO A 179 -20.72 -17.21 16.75
CA PRO A 179 -19.57 -16.72 17.51
C PRO A 179 -18.56 -17.84 17.82
N GLN A 180 -17.30 -17.61 17.45
CA GLN A 180 -16.14 -18.40 17.80
C GLN A 180 -15.38 -17.66 18.91
N TYR A 181 -15.15 -18.36 20.02
CA TYR A 181 -14.55 -17.77 21.21
C TYR A 181 -13.11 -18.22 21.36
N LEU A 182 -12.17 -17.29 21.23
CA LEU A 182 -10.76 -17.54 21.49
C LEU A 182 -10.51 -17.62 23.01
N GLY A 183 -9.40 -18.26 23.38
CA GLY A 183 -8.88 -18.25 24.75
C GLY A 183 -9.20 -19.46 25.63
N GLY A 184 -9.64 -20.60 25.07
CA GLY A 184 -9.62 -21.91 25.74
C GLY A 184 -10.15 -21.96 27.18
N ASP A 185 -9.43 -22.67 28.04
CA ASP A 185 -9.61 -22.60 29.51
C ASP A 185 -9.30 -21.18 29.98
N LEU A 186 -10.14 -20.63 30.84
CA LEU A 186 -10.03 -19.27 31.35
C LEU A 186 -9.67 -19.25 32.84
N SER A 187 -9.15 -20.33 33.43
CA SER A 187 -8.80 -20.38 34.85
C SER A 187 -7.28 -20.46 35.09
N PRO A 188 -6.64 -19.40 35.64
CA PRO A 188 -7.16 -18.05 35.86
C PRO A 188 -7.27 -17.26 34.54
N ARG A 189 -8.22 -16.31 34.47
CA ARG A 189 -8.47 -15.53 33.26
C ARG A 189 -7.40 -14.45 33.15
N ARG A 190 -6.37 -14.73 32.35
CA ARG A 190 -5.25 -13.82 32.10
C ARG A 190 -5.42 -13.09 30.78
N CYS A 191 -5.24 -11.77 30.81
CA CYS A 191 -5.25 -10.97 29.60
C CYS A 191 -4.05 -11.35 28.70
N ARG A 192 -4.28 -11.67 27.42
CA ARG A 192 -3.22 -12.07 26.49
C ARG A 192 -2.24 -10.94 26.15
N TYR A 193 -2.63 -9.68 26.37
CA TYR A 193 -1.83 -8.51 26.02
C TYR A 193 -1.08 -7.95 27.22
N CYS A 194 -1.80 -7.53 28.27
CA CYS A 194 -1.17 -6.91 29.45
C CYS A 194 -0.77 -7.90 30.55
N GLY A 195 -1.15 -9.18 30.41
CA GLY A 195 -0.81 -10.22 31.39
C GLY A 195 -1.56 -10.16 32.73
N ARG A 196 -2.39 -9.13 32.97
CA ARG A 196 -3.15 -8.96 34.23
C ARG A 196 -4.32 -9.93 34.35
N THR A 197 -4.69 -10.25 35.58
CA THR A 197 -5.85 -11.08 35.95
C THR A 197 -6.87 -10.27 36.75
N ASP A 198 -8.02 -10.86 37.07
CA ASP A 198 -8.93 -10.28 38.08
C ASP A 198 -8.23 -10.28 39.48
N PRO A 199 -8.40 -9.24 40.33
CA PRO A 199 -9.21 -8.03 40.12
C PRO A 199 -8.43 -6.84 39.48
N GLU A 200 -7.17 -7.00 39.09
CA GLU A 200 -6.37 -5.92 38.47
C GLU A 200 -6.93 -5.43 37.13
N THR A 201 -7.73 -6.26 36.46
CA THR A 201 -8.48 -5.91 35.25
C THR A 201 -9.82 -6.64 35.19
N SER A 202 -10.77 -6.09 34.45
CA SER A 202 -12.05 -6.73 34.16
C SER A 202 -12.14 -7.21 32.70
N PHE A 203 -13.10 -8.10 32.46
CA PHE A 203 -13.38 -8.69 31.15
C PHE A 203 -14.90 -8.74 30.87
N ARG A 204 -15.55 -7.57 31.04
CA ARG A 204 -16.99 -7.37 30.86
C ARG A 204 -17.34 -7.05 29.41
N ASP A 205 -16.41 -6.45 28.67
CA ASP A 205 -16.60 -6.09 27.27
C ASP A 205 -16.59 -7.33 26.39
N LYS A 206 -17.43 -7.32 25.34
CA LYS A 206 -17.33 -8.28 24.25
C LYS A 206 -16.22 -7.82 23.28
N ALA A 207 -14.99 -8.17 23.61
CA ALA A 207 -13.83 -7.85 22.78
C ALA A 207 -13.82 -8.69 21.49
N HIS A 208 -13.71 -8.00 20.35
CA HIS A 208 -13.59 -8.64 19.05
C HIS A 208 -12.11 -8.85 18.73
N ALA A 209 -11.73 -10.08 18.38
CA ALA A 209 -10.34 -10.40 18.05
C ALA A 209 -9.85 -9.51 16.90
N PHE A 210 -10.67 -9.40 15.85
CA PHE A 210 -10.42 -8.53 14.70
C PHE A 210 -11.45 -7.39 14.66
N PRO A 211 -11.10 -6.21 14.10
CA PRO A 211 -12.04 -5.09 14.01
C PRO A 211 -13.35 -5.47 13.31
N GLU A 212 -14.50 -5.09 13.87
CA GLU A 212 -15.80 -5.40 13.24
C GLU A 212 -15.94 -4.82 11.83
N GLN A 213 -15.23 -3.73 11.54
CA GLN A 213 -15.31 -3.00 10.30
C GLN A 213 -14.87 -3.80 9.06
N ILE A 214 -14.03 -4.82 9.21
CA ILE A 214 -13.65 -5.73 8.12
C ILE A 214 -14.63 -6.90 7.94
N GLY A 215 -15.78 -6.86 8.63
CA GLY A 215 -16.78 -7.93 8.59
C GLY A 215 -16.72 -8.92 9.75
N ASN A 216 -15.87 -8.70 10.76
CA ASN A 216 -15.80 -9.60 11.91
C ASN A 216 -17.04 -9.48 12.82
N LYS A 217 -17.94 -10.46 12.74
CA LYS A 217 -19.10 -10.58 13.64
C LYS A 217 -19.00 -11.73 14.65
N ALA A 218 -18.04 -12.62 14.43
CA ALA A 218 -18.05 -13.93 15.06
C ALA A 218 -16.78 -14.23 15.87
N LEU A 219 -15.61 -13.66 15.55
CA LEU A 219 -14.37 -13.98 16.24
C LEU A 219 -14.19 -13.09 17.49
N ILE A 220 -14.41 -13.68 18.67
CA ILE A 220 -14.44 -13.00 19.97
C ILE A 220 -13.24 -13.41 20.81
N ASP A 221 -12.48 -12.44 21.33
CA ASP A 221 -11.32 -12.69 22.18
C ASP A 221 -11.70 -12.64 23.66
N ARG A 222 -11.85 -13.81 24.30
CA ARG A 222 -12.16 -13.88 25.74
C ARG A 222 -10.94 -13.58 26.62
N ARG A 223 -9.74 -13.46 26.05
CA ARG A 223 -8.52 -13.10 26.80
C ARG A 223 -8.10 -11.66 26.55
N GLU A 224 -8.96 -10.84 25.96
CA GLU A 224 -8.78 -9.40 25.89
C GLU A 224 -9.53 -8.72 27.03
N CYS A 225 -8.81 -7.99 27.89
CA CYS A 225 -9.44 -7.28 29.00
C CYS A 225 -9.99 -5.91 28.57
N ASP A 226 -10.92 -5.36 29.36
CA ASP A 226 -11.65 -4.13 29.01
C ASP A 226 -10.71 -2.92 28.80
N ALA A 227 -9.61 -2.86 29.56
CA ALA A 227 -8.61 -1.80 29.41
C ALA A 227 -7.84 -1.89 28.09
N CYS A 228 -7.44 -3.10 27.68
CA CYS A 228 -6.76 -3.32 26.40
C CYS A 228 -7.72 -3.10 25.23
N ASN A 229 -8.95 -3.59 25.34
CA ASN A 229 -10.02 -3.38 24.34
C ASN A 229 -10.24 -1.88 24.04
N ARG A 230 -10.37 -1.05 25.08
CA ARG A 230 -10.50 0.41 24.91
C ARG A 230 -9.25 1.05 24.32
N HIS A 231 -8.06 0.59 24.71
CA HIS A 231 -6.80 1.07 24.13
C HIS A 231 -6.73 0.78 22.63
N PHE A 232 -6.95 -0.46 22.23
CA PHE A 232 -6.86 -0.85 20.81
C PHE A 232 -7.92 -0.14 19.96
N ALA A 233 -9.16 -0.04 20.45
CA ALA A 233 -10.21 0.69 19.76
C ALA A 233 -9.84 2.15 19.47
N ARG A 234 -9.12 2.82 20.38
CA ARG A 234 -8.76 4.24 20.25
C ARG A 234 -7.44 4.47 19.52
N MET A 235 -6.42 3.67 19.81
CA MET A 235 -5.02 3.95 19.43
C MET A 235 -4.53 3.14 18.24
N VAL A 236 -5.23 2.05 17.88
CA VAL A 236 -4.71 1.07 16.90
C VAL A 236 -5.74 0.78 15.80
N GLU A 237 -6.96 0.41 16.16
CA GLU A 237 -7.98 -0.01 15.18
C GLU A 237 -8.55 1.18 14.37
N ASP A 238 -8.50 2.40 14.92
CA ASP A 238 -8.98 3.63 14.26
C ASP A 238 -8.12 4.02 13.05
N ASP A 239 -6.79 3.93 13.14
CA ASP A 239 -5.91 4.20 12.00
C ASP A 239 -6.17 3.22 10.86
N TYR A 240 -6.33 1.93 11.18
CA TYR A 240 -6.70 0.90 10.21
C TYR A 240 -8.10 1.13 9.63
N ALA A 241 -9.04 1.67 10.42
CA ALA A 241 -10.39 2.03 9.99
C ALA A 241 -10.37 3.09 8.89
N LYS A 242 -9.67 4.18 9.19
CA LYS A 242 -9.51 5.35 8.32
C LYS A 242 -8.77 4.99 7.05
N TRP A 243 -7.70 4.21 7.18
CA TRP A 243 -6.95 3.72 6.05
C TRP A 243 -7.86 2.87 5.15
N THR A 244 -8.47 1.80 5.64
CA THR A 244 -9.25 0.85 4.80
C THR A 244 -10.63 1.37 4.34
N LEU A 245 -11.07 2.56 4.74
CA LEU A 245 -12.42 3.07 4.45
C LEU A 245 -12.78 3.08 2.96
N PRO A 246 -11.94 3.57 2.02
CA PRO A 246 -12.26 3.57 0.60
C PRO A 246 -12.56 2.17 0.08
N MET A 247 -11.73 1.19 0.44
CA MET A 247 -11.86 -0.21 0.03
C MET A 247 -13.11 -0.86 0.60
N ARG A 248 -13.42 -0.62 1.88
CA ARG A 248 -14.59 -1.20 2.54
C ARG A 248 -15.89 -0.60 2.05
N ALA A 249 -15.91 0.70 1.75
CA ALA A 249 -17.08 1.39 1.21
C ALA A 249 -17.45 0.88 -0.18
N THR A 250 -16.48 0.78 -1.09
CA THR A 250 -16.71 0.26 -2.45
C THR A 250 -16.93 -1.25 -2.48
N GLY A 251 -16.23 -1.99 -1.63
CA GLY A 251 -16.42 -3.42 -1.42
C GLY A 251 -17.76 -3.78 -0.74
N ARG A 252 -18.47 -2.81 -0.15
CA ARG A 252 -19.71 -2.99 0.63
C ARG A 252 -19.53 -3.93 1.82
N VAL A 253 -18.36 -3.85 2.47
CA VAL A 253 -18.02 -4.70 3.61
C VAL A 253 -18.87 -4.31 4.81
N THR A 254 -19.70 -5.25 5.28
CA THR A 254 -20.68 -4.96 6.34
C THR A 254 -20.04 -5.12 7.72
N GLY A 255 -19.87 -4.00 8.43
CA GLY A 255 -19.40 -3.96 9.82
C GLY A 255 -20.55 -3.71 10.80
N LYS A 256 -20.39 -2.76 11.74
CA LYS A 256 -21.50 -2.28 12.61
C LYS A 256 -22.70 -1.70 11.85
N GLY A 257 -22.50 -1.36 10.58
CA GLY A 257 -23.51 -0.96 9.62
C GLY A 257 -22.95 -1.01 8.20
N LEU A 258 -23.74 -0.55 7.23
CA LEU A 258 -23.28 -0.38 5.86
C LEU A 258 -22.28 0.79 5.79
N PRO A 259 -21.11 0.60 5.16
CA PRO A 259 -20.11 1.64 5.07
C PRO A 259 -20.60 2.77 4.14
N SER A 260 -20.29 3.99 4.53
CA SER A 260 -20.53 5.19 3.73
C SER A 260 -19.24 5.99 3.67
N PHE A 261 -18.79 6.30 2.46
CA PHE A 261 -17.68 7.20 2.24
C PHE A 261 -18.22 8.58 1.91
N LYS A 262 -17.63 9.62 2.52
CA LYS A 262 -17.91 11.01 2.21
C LYS A 262 -16.58 11.73 2.03
N SER A 263 -16.48 12.46 0.94
CA SER A 263 -15.40 13.43 0.74
C SER A 263 -15.45 14.57 1.76
N ARG A 264 -14.31 15.22 1.97
CA ARG A 264 -14.16 16.33 2.92
C ARG A 264 -15.04 17.54 2.58
N ASP A 265 -15.16 17.86 1.30
CA ASP A 265 -16.01 18.94 0.76
C ASP A 265 -17.50 18.55 0.64
N HIS A 266 -17.83 17.30 1.00
CA HIS A 266 -19.18 16.73 0.93
C HIS A 266 -19.80 16.66 -0.47
N GLN A 267 -19.02 16.85 -1.53
CA GLN A 267 -19.50 16.83 -2.91
C GLN A 267 -19.55 15.41 -3.50
N MET A 268 -18.75 14.50 -2.97
CA MET A 268 -18.75 13.07 -3.31
C MET A 268 -19.20 12.20 -2.13
N ARG A 269 -20.09 11.25 -2.42
CA ARG A 269 -20.57 10.25 -1.47
C ARG A 269 -20.70 8.87 -2.11
N ILE A 270 -20.28 7.83 -1.39
CA ILE A 270 -20.49 6.43 -1.75
C ILE A 270 -21.30 5.76 -0.64
N ASP A 271 -22.45 5.20 -0.99
CA ASP A 271 -23.30 4.42 -0.08
C ASP A 271 -23.46 3.00 -0.59
N ALA A 272 -23.17 2.01 0.24
CA ALA A 272 -23.70 0.66 0.01
C ALA A 272 -25.24 0.68 0.19
N ARG A 273 -25.98 0.22 -0.81
CA ARG A 273 -27.45 0.13 -0.81
C ARG A 273 -27.86 -1.35 -0.73
N GLY A 274 -27.48 -1.98 0.37
CA GLY A 274 -27.55 -3.43 0.56
C GLY A 274 -26.33 -4.16 -0.03
N PRO A 275 -26.34 -5.51 -0.04
CA PRO A 275 -25.16 -6.30 -0.38
C PRO A 275 -24.80 -6.28 -1.86
N ARG A 276 -25.75 -5.94 -2.75
CA ARG A 276 -25.56 -6.01 -4.21
C ARG A 276 -25.42 -4.65 -4.89
N ASN A 277 -25.89 -3.57 -4.27
CA ASN A 277 -25.94 -2.27 -4.91
C ASN A 277 -24.99 -1.28 -4.25
N LEU A 278 -24.26 -0.53 -5.07
CA LEU A 278 -23.41 0.58 -4.64
C LEU A 278 -23.96 1.85 -5.30
N ALA A 279 -24.20 2.90 -4.53
CA ALA A 279 -24.61 4.20 -5.04
C ALA A 279 -23.48 5.19 -4.86
N ILE A 280 -22.95 5.70 -5.97
CA ILE A 280 -21.89 6.71 -6.01
C ILE A 280 -22.55 8.01 -6.49
N ARG A 281 -22.41 9.09 -5.73
CA ARG A 281 -22.94 10.42 -6.06
C ARG A 281 -21.80 11.43 -6.07
N LEU A 282 -21.67 12.17 -7.16
CA LEU A 282 -20.72 13.24 -7.41
C LEU A 282 -21.20 14.07 -8.60
N GLY A 283 -20.64 15.28 -8.76
CA GLY A 283 -20.94 16.12 -9.92
C GLY A 283 -20.39 15.54 -11.22
N GLU A 284 -21.07 15.79 -12.34
CA GLU A 284 -20.69 15.30 -13.67
C GLU A 284 -19.28 15.74 -14.10
N LYS A 285 -18.82 16.92 -13.65
CA LYS A 285 -17.47 17.47 -13.94
C LYS A 285 -16.50 17.34 -12.78
N ASP A 286 -16.81 16.50 -11.79
CA ASP A 286 -15.98 16.35 -10.61
C ASP A 286 -14.65 15.67 -10.96
N PRO A 287 -13.48 16.27 -10.66
CA PRO A 287 -12.18 15.72 -11.04
C PRO A 287 -11.85 14.39 -10.34
N ARG A 288 -12.61 14.00 -9.32
CA ARG A 288 -12.44 12.71 -8.63
C ARG A 288 -12.96 11.52 -9.41
N HIS A 289 -13.48 11.71 -10.61
CA HIS A 289 -13.77 10.59 -11.49
C HIS A 289 -13.32 10.80 -12.92
N ARG A 290 -13.04 9.66 -13.57
CA ARG A 290 -12.79 9.57 -15.00
C ARG A 290 -13.65 8.45 -15.57
N LEU A 291 -14.51 8.80 -16.52
CA LEU A 291 -15.25 7.84 -17.33
C LEU A 291 -14.49 7.61 -18.64
N ASP A 292 -14.14 6.36 -18.90
CA ASP A 292 -13.47 5.92 -20.12
C ASP A 292 -14.44 4.99 -20.86
N GLU A 293 -15.12 5.52 -21.88
CA GLU A 293 -16.17 4.80 -22.59
C GLU A 293 -15.64 3.71 -23.52
N GLU A 294 -14.42 3.89 -24.03
CA GLU A 294 -13.73 2.92 -24.89
C GLU A 294 -13.42 1.64 -24.11
N THR A 295 -12.82 1.79 -22.92
CA THR A 295 -12.49 0.66 -22.03
C THR A 295 -13.62 0.29 -21.09
N ARG A 296 -14.77 0.97 -21.17
CA ARG A 296 -15.94 0.85 -20.28
C ARG A 296 -15.57 0.84 -18.80
N THR A 297 -14.73 1.80 -18.41
CA THR A 297 -14.17 1.89 -17.06
C THR A 297 -14.54 3.22 -16.41
N VAL A 298 -14.95 3.16 -15.13
CA VAL A 298 -15.08 4.32 -14.25
C VAL A 298 -13.96 4.24 -13.22
N THR A 299 -13.13 5.27 -13.14
CA THR A 299 -12.10 5.40 -12.10
C THR A 299 -12.50 6.48 -11.13
N LEU A 300 -12.34 6.22 -9.82
CA LEU A 300 -12.60 7.14 -8.73
C LEU A 300 -11.31 7.43 -7.96
N GLN A 301 -11.09 8.69 -7.59
CA GLN A 301 -10.05 9.12 -6.68
C GLN A 301 -10.65 9.37 -5.30
N LEU A 302 -10.32 8.50 -4.34
CA LEU A 302 -10.85 8.55 -2.98
C LEU A 302 -9.76 8.93 -1.99
N GLU A 303 -9.92 10.07 -1.35
CA GLU A 303 -9.01 10.51 -0.30
C GLU A 303 -9.21 9.69 0.99
N ARG A 304 -8.13 9.12 1.54
CA ARG A 304 -8.18 8.45 2.84
C ARG A 304 -8.38 9.47 3.96
N GLN A 305 -9.07 9.07 5.02
CA GLN A 305 -9.14 9.87 6.24
C GLN A 305 -7.76 9.93 6.91
N PRO A 306 -7.42 11.03 7.62
CA PRO A 306 -6.12 11.16 8.27
C PRO A 306 -5.76 10.00 9.20
N TYR A 307 -4.66 9.31 8.96
CA TYR A 307 -4.28 8.10 9.69
C TYR A 307 -2.78 8.07 9.94
N VAL A 308 -2.34 7.30 10.96
CA VAL A 308 -0.92 7.04 11.22
C VAL A 308 -0.54 5.67 10.66
N PRO A 309 0.42 5.56 9.71
CA PRO A 309 0.80 4.28 9.10
C PRO A 309 1.23 3.21 10.11
N MET A 310 2.01 3.54 11.13
CA MET A 310 2.40 2.58 12.17
C MET A 310 1.18 2.02 12.93
N GLY A 311 0.13 2.82 13.13
CA GLY A 311 -1.12 2.37 13.74
C GLY A 311 -1.82 1.28 12.92
N VAL A 312 -1.82 1.43 11.59
CA VAL A 312 -2.31 0.42 10.63
C VAL A 312 -1.54 -0.90 10.80
N PHE A 313 -0.21 -0.84 10.87
CA PHE A 313 0.63 -2.02 11.05
C PHE A 313 0.42 -2.68 12.42
N LYS A 314 0.37 -1.89 13.51
CA LYS A 314 0.06 -2.39 14.86
C LYS A 314 -1.29 -3.10 14.90
N CYS A 315 -2.28 -2.64 14.14
CA CYS A 315 -3.59 -3.30 14.06
C CYS A 315 -3.48 -4.71 13.44
N LEU A 316 -2.69 -4.86 12.38
CA LEU A 316 -2.42 -6.17 11.77
C LEU A 316 -1.68 -7.10 12.75
N VAL A 317 -0.70 -6.59 13.50
CA VAL A 317 -0.02 -7.34 14.56
C VAL A 317 -0.99 -7.73 15.68
N LYS A 318 -1.88 -6.84 16.12
CA LYS A 318 -2.92 -7.15 17.13
C LYS A 318 -3.80 -8.32 16.69
N MET A 319 -4.23 -8.30 15.43
CA MET A 319 -5.03 -9.40 14.85
C MET A 319 -4.25 -10.72 14.87
N ALA A 320 -2.98 -10.70 14.46
CA ALA A 320 -2.12 -11.89 14.51
C ALA A 320 -1.98 -12.44 15.94
N LEU A 321 -1.72 -11.58 16.93
CA LEU A 321 -1.60 -11.97 18.35
C LEU A 321 -2.92 -12.49 18.95
N ALA A 322 -4.06 -12.03 18.47
CA ALA A 322 -5.37 -12.47 18.95
C ALA A 322 -5.61 -13.97 18.62
N VAL A 323 -5.24 -14.40 17.41
CA VAL A 323 -5.42 -15.78 16.93
C VAL A 323 -4.22 -16.68 17.21
N MET A 324 -3.13 -16.11 17.74
CA MET A 324 -1.92 -16.85 18.04
C MET A 324 -2.15 -17.92 19.12
N PRO A 325 -1.73 -19.19 18.85
CA PRO A 325 -1.74 -20.25 19.85
C PRO A 325 -0.69 -20.01 20.94
N GLU A 326 -0.87 -20.68 22.09
CA GLU A 326 -0.09 -20.44 23.30
C GLU A 326 1.42 -20.72 23.19
N PRO A 327 1.91 -21.73 22.46
CA PRO A 327 3.35 -21.99 22.35
C PRO A 327 4.13 -20.80 21.75
N GLU A 328 3.60 -20.17 20.70
CA GLU A 328 4.23 -19.02 20.04
C GLU A 328 3.95 -17.70 20.76
N ALA A 329 2.86 -17.63 21.54
CA ALA A 329 2.48 -16.41 22.23
C ALA A 329 3.54 -15.92 23.24
N GLY A 330 4.34 -16.83 23.82
CA GLY A 330 5.44 -16.47 24.74
C GLY A 330 6.56 -15.67 24.07
N GLU A 331 6.85 -15.98 22.80
CA GLU A 331 7.90 -15.33 22.00
C GLU A 331 7.53 -13.90 21.55
N CYS A 332 6.27 -13.50 21.74
CA CYS A 332 5.72 -12.25 21.23
C CYS A 332 5.53 -11.17 22.30
N ASP A 333 6.16 -11.30 23.46
CA ASP A 333 6.00 -10.36 24.57
C ASP A 333 6.45 -8.93 24.23
N HIS A 334 7.48 -8.77 23.40
CA HIS A 334 7.88 -7.45 22.88
C HIS A 334 6.80 -6.84 21.99
N LEU A 335 6.15 -7.64 21.13
CA LEU A 335 5.05 -7.17 20.30
C LEU A 335 3.84 -6.75 21.14
N LYS A 336 3.48 -7.53 22.16
CA LYS A 336 2.39 -7.18 23.11
C LYS A 336 2.66 -5.83 23.77
N ARG A 337 3.89 -5.62 24.27
CA ARG A 337 4.30 -4.33 24.85
C ARG A 337 4.23 -3.20 23.82
N TRP A 338 4.70 -3.44 22.60
CA TRP A 338 4.75 -2.43 21.55
C TRP A 338 3.35 -1.99 21.07
N ILE A 339 2.42 -2.92 20.85
CA ILE A 339 1.06 -2.54 20.42
C ILE A 339 0.25 -1.88 21.56
N LEU A 340 0.64 -2.12 22.82
CA LEU A 340 0.10 -1.42 23.98
C LEU A 340 0.71 -0.02 24.21
N ALA A 341 1.83 0.31 23.54
CA ALA A 341 2.41 1.65 23.63
C ALA A 341 1.46 2.68 22.98
N PRO A 342 1.01 3.73 23.72
CA PRO A 342 0.09 4.72 23.18
C PRO A 342 0.68 5.56 22.05
N ALA A 343 1.98 5.81 22.11
CA ALA A 343 2.67 6.56 21.08
C ALA A 343 3.08 5.65 19.93
N HIS A 344 2.91 6.14 18.70
CA HIS A 344 3.45 5.51 17.49
C HIS A 344 4.86 6.03 17.26
N THR A 345 5.85 5.43 17.94
CA THR A 345 7.25 5.84 17.85
C THR A 345 8.16 4.63 17.77
N PHE A 346 9.35 4.82 17.21
CA PHE A 346 10.38 3.77 17.20
C PHE A 346 11.21 3.72 18.48
N GLU A 347 11.08 4.70 19.37
CA GLU A 347 11.59 4.61 20.74
C GLU A 347 10.90 3.46 21.50
N SER A 348 9.60 3.25 21.24
CA SER A 348 8.85 2.15 21.85
C SER A 348 9.27 0.78 21.34
N TYR A 349 9.75 0.70 20.09
CA TYR A 349 10.31 -0.51 19.48
C TYR A 349 11.01 -0.17 18.14
N PRO A 350 12.35 -0.32 18.05
CA PRO A 350 13.14 0.17 16.92
C PRO A 350 13.23 -0.84 15.75
N TYR A 351 12.10 -1.40 15.31
CA TYR A 351 12.07 -2.34 14.18
C TYR A 351 11.63 -1.65 12.89
N ARG A 352 12.45 -1.71 11.83
CA ARG A 352 12.17 -1.12 10.53
C ARG A 352 12.72 -1.97 9.39
N PRO A 353 12.13 -1.90 8.18
CA PRO A 353 10.86 -1.23 7.85
C PRO A 353 9.62 -2.05 8.26
N LEU A 354 8.48 -1.37 8.49
CA LEU A 354 7.17 -2.00 8.72
C LEU A 354 6.46 -2.28 7.40
N ARG A 355 6.87 -3.34 6.69
CA ARG A 355 6.36 -3.65 5.34
C ARG A 355 5.01 -4.36 5.37
N LEU A 356 4.06 -3.82 4.61
CA LEU A 356 2.81 -4.49 4.23
C LEU A 356 2.91 -4.93 2.77
N LEU A 357 2.77 -6.23 2.53
CA LEU A 357 2.54 -6.79 1.20
C LEU A 357 1.03 -6.77 0.96
N GLU A 358 0.57 -5.90 0.06
CA GLU A 358 -0.84 -5.73 -0.27
C GLU A 358 -1.11 -6.26 -1.67
N GLN A 359 -2.18 -7.05 -1.81
CA GLN A 359 -2.71 -7.46 -3.11
C GLN A 359 -4.16 -7.01 -3.28
N PHE A 360 -4.52 -6.61 -4.49
CA PHE A 360 -5.88 -6.33 -4.90
C PHE A 360 -6.36 -7.38 -5.91
N LEU A 361 -7.40 -8.13 -5.54
CA LEU A 361 -8.03 -9.15 -6.37
C LEU A 361 -9.16 -8.50 -7.18
N PRO A 362 -9.06 -8.41 -8.52
CA PRO A 362 -10.12 -7.83 -9.34
C PRO A 362 -11.34 -8.75 -9.40
N GLY A 363 -12.49 -8.19 -9.77
CA GLY A 363 -13.74 -8.92 -9.92
C GLY A 363 -14.61 -8.96 -8.66
N PRO A 364 -15.78 -9.60 -8.74
CA PRO A 364 -16.70 -9.68 -7.62
C PRO A 364 -16.14 -10.60 -6.52
N MET A 365 -15.96 -10.04 -5.33
CA MET A 365 -15.56 -10.79 -4.13
C MET A 365 -16.67 -10.77 -3.08
N PRO A 366 -16.83 -11.85 -2.28
CA PRO A 366 -17.77 -11.84 -1.17
C PRO A 366 -17.49 -10.68 -0.21
N ASN A 367 -18.54 -9.94 0.16
CA ASN A 367 -18.47 -8.75 1.01
C ASN A 367 -19.01 -8.99 2.43
N ASP A 368 -19.39 -10.23 2.71
CA ASP A 368 -19.96 -10.70 3.96
C ASP A 368 -19.01 -11.67 4.67
N GLN A 369 -17.75 -11.77 4.24
CA GLN A 369 -16.77 -12.68 4.82
C GLN A 369 -15.36 -12.08 4.85
N PHE A 370 -14.54 -12.59 5.75
CA PHE A 370 -13.09 -12.41 5.75
C PHE A 370 -12.40 -13.74 6.03
N GLN A 371 -11.14 -13.85 5.62
CA GLN A 371 -10.30 -15.00 5.89
C GLN A 371 -8.94 -14.56 6.42
N TYR A 372 -8.29 -15.41 7.20
CA TYR A 372 -6.96 -15.15 7.72
C TYR A 372 -6.16 -16.44 7.88
N ALA A 373 -4.85 -16.28 7.92
CA ALA A 373 -3.90 -17.31 8.30
C ALA A 373 -2.73 -16.70 9.09
N LEU A 374 -2.27 -17.42 10.10
CA LEU A 374 -1.02 -17.17 10.82
C LEU A 374 -0.11 -18.36 10.55
N LEU A 375 1.05 -18.06 9.97
CA LEU A 375 2.01 -19.03 9.49
C LEU A 375 3.25 -18.97 10.38
N ARG A 376 3.76 -20.14 10.76
CA ARG A 376 5.02 -20.29 11.48
C ARG A 376 6.01 -21.05 10.63
N ARG A 377 7.22 -20.52 10.53
CA ARG A 377 8.34 -21.16 9.84
C ARG A 377 8.60 -22.57 10.39
N ARG A 378 8.73 -23.54 9.49
CA ARG A 378 9.11 -24.92 9.82
C ARG A 378 10.56 -24.99 10.28
N PRO A 379 10.92 -25.92 11.18
CA PRO A 379 12.31 -26.16 11.53
C PRO A 379 13.19 -26.45 10.31
N GLY A 380 14.41 -25.92 10.28
CA GLY A 380 15.36 -26.13 9.18
C GLY A 380 15.34 -25.09 8.06
N HIS A 381 14.30 -24.24 8.01
CA HIS A 381 14.23 -23.11 7.08
C HIS A 381 14.69 -21.84 7.79
N ALA A 382 15.96 -21.45 7.66
CA ALA A 382 16.46 -20.17 8.18
C ALA A 382 16.43 -19.03 7.14
N ASP A 383 16.02 -19.36 5.90
CA ASP A 383 15.98 -18.50 4.71
C ASP A 383 14.70 -17.66 4.61
N CYS A 384 13.77 -17.79 5.56
CA CYS A 384 12.49 -17.09 5.54
C CYS A 384 12.08 -16.60 6.94
N PRO A 385 11.13 -15.65 7.06
CA PRO A 385 10.76 -15.08 8.36
C PRO A 385 10.04 -16.04 9.30
N TYR A 386 10.12 -15.79 10.61
CA TYR A 386 9.59 -16.71 11.61
C TYR A 386 8.06 -16.76 11.61
N LEU A 387 7.38 -15.62 11.54
CA LEU A 387 5.92 -15.52 11.60
C LEU A 387 5.38 -14.61 10.49
N ILE A 388 4.39 -15.10 9.74
CA ILE A 388 3.68 -14.34 8.71
C ILE A 388 2.19 -14.34 9.04
N PHE A 389 1.56 -13.18 8.99
CA PHE A 389 0.11 -13.04 9.13
C PHE A 389 -0.51 -12.55 7.83
N VAL A 390 -1.57 -13.22 7.41
CA VAL A 390 -2.33 -12.92 6.19
C VAL A 390 -3.79 -12.67 6.56
N LEU A 391 -4.35 -11.62 6.00
CA LEU A 391 -5.75 -11.25 6.15
C LEU A 391 -6.32 -10.87 4.79
N GLN A 392 -7.42 -11.49 4.37
CA GLN A 392 -8.15 -11.10 3.18
C GLN A 392 -9.62 -10.81 3.52
N PHE A 393 -10.13 -9.70 2.99
CA PHE A 393 -11.54 -9.34 3.05
C PHE A 393 -11.90 -8.53 1.82
N SER A 394 -13.10 -8.73 1.27
CA SER A 394 -13.48 -8.14 -0.02
C SER A 394 -12.39 -8.41 -1.08
N ASN A 395 -11.90 -7.35 -1.72
CA ASN A 395 -10.96 -7.41 -2.83
C ASN A 395 -9.51 -7.23 -2.40
N VAL A 396 -9.20 -7.19 -1.10
CA VAL A 396 -7.84 -6.94 -0.63
C VAL A 396 -7.29 -8.09 0.20
N LEU A 397 -6.00 -8.34 0.04
CA LEU A 397 -5.20 -9.21 0.87
C LEU A 397 -4.06 -8.39 1.47
N HIS A 398 -3.94 -8.44 2.79
CA HIS A 398 -2.87 -7.83 3.57
C HIS A 398 -2.00 -8.93 4.17
N GLN A 399 -0.71 -8.87 3.90
CA GLN A 399 0.28 -9.80 4.40
C GLN A 399 1.38 -9.02 5.11
N ILE A 400 1.71 -9.42 6.34
CA ILE A 400 2.82 -8.86 7.10
C ILE A 400 3.72 -9.97 7.64
N VAL A 401 5.01 -9.65 7.71
CA VAL A 401 5.96 -10.39 8.56
C VAL A 401 5.87 -9.79 9.95
N LEU A 402 5.66 -10.61 10.98
CA LEU A 402 5.67 -10.12 12.36
C LEU A 402 7.10 -9.72 12.75
N PRO A 403 7.30 -8.60 13.46
CA PRO A 403 8.64 -8.17 13.87
C PRO A 403 9.32 -9.07 14.91
N MET A 404 9.86 -10.22 14.48
CA MET A 404 10.43 -11.26 15.33
C MET A 404 11.97 -11.21 15.34
N HIS A 405 12.54 -10.09 15.77
CA HIS A 405 13.98 -9.78 15.65
C HIS A 405 14.92 -10.85 16.24
N ASP A 406 14.54 -11.51 17.34
CA ASP A 406 15.36 -12.56 17.95
C ASP A 406 15.35 -13.83 17.10
N GLN A 407 14.18 -14.25 16.62
CA GLN A 407 13.98 -15.47 15.83
C GLN A 407 14.42 -15.31 14.37
N ASP A 408 14.46 -14.07 13.87
CA ASP A 408 14.88 -13.70 12.51
C ASP A 408 16.27 -13.06 12.46
N ARG A 409 17.05 -13.12 13.55
CA ARG A 409 18.38 -12.51 13.61
C ARG A 409 19.28 -12.89 12.43
N ALA A 410 19.39 -14.17 12.12
CA ALA A 410 20.20 -14.65 11.00
C ALA A 410 19.73 -14.11 9.64
N LEU A 411 18.41 -13.99 9.46
CA LEU A 411 17.81 -13.45 8.23
C LEU A 411 18.08 -11.94 8.10
N ILE A 412 18.01 -11.21 9.22
CA ILE A 412 18.34 -9.78 9.28
C ILE A 412 19.82 -9.55 8.98
N GLU A 413 20.72 -10.36 9.55
CA GLU A 413 22.16 -10.30 9.33
C GLU A 413 22.55 -10.58 7.87
N GLN A 414 21.84 -11.48 7.18
CA GLN A 414 22.02 -11.74 5.75
C GLN A 414 21.63 -10.54 4.86
N GLY A 415 20.85 -9.59 5.38
CA GLY A 415 20.51 -8.32 4.73
C GLY A 415 19.53 -8.43 3.56
N HIS A 416 19.13 -9.64 3.15
CA HIS A 416 18.17 -9.86 2.07
C HIS A 416 17.25 -11.06 2.38
N CYS A 417 15.94 -10.83 2.27
CA CYS A 417 14.93 -11.87 2.25
C CYS A 417 13.77 -11.38 1.40
N GLU A 418 13.48 -12.10 0.31
CA GLU A 418 12.30 -11.87 -0.48
C GLU A 418 11.21 -12.86 -0.03
N VAL A 419 10.10 -12.30 0.46
CA VAL A 419 8.92 -13.07 0.82
C VAL A 419 7.94 -12.97 -0.35
N PRO A 420 7.57 -14.08 -1.00
CA PRO A 420 6.55 -14.07 -2.05
C PRO A 420 5.22 -13.55 -1.51
N PHE A 421 4.43 -12.90 -2.37
CA PHE A 421 3.05 -12.58 -2.06
C PHE A 421 2.25 -13.87 -1.80
N PHE A 422 1.34 -13.83 -0.84
CA PHE A 422 0.56 -14.99 -0.45
C PHE A 422 -0.36 -15.45 -1.59
N PRO A 423 -0.40 -16.76 -1.90
CA PRO A 423 -1.22 -17.26 -2.99
C PRO A 423 -2.71 -17.08 -2.70
N HIS A 424 -3.49 -16.81 -3.73
CA HIS A 424 -4.93 -16.60 -3.58
C HIS A 424 -5.72 -16.98 -4.84
N ILE A 425 -7.05 -17.06 -4.72
CA ILE A 425 -7.94 -17.45 -5.84
C ILE A 425 -7.82 -16.53 -7.06
N GLY A 426 -7.49 -15.24 -6.85
CA GLY A 426 -7.29 -14.26 -7.91
C GLY A 426 -6.07 -14.51 -8.80
N GLY A 427 -5.22 -15.48 -8.45
CA GLY A 427 -4.09 -15.93 -9.26
C GLY A 427 -4.37 -17.22 -10.03
N THR A 428 -5.59 -17.76 -9.97
CA THR A 428 -5.97 -18.94 -10.76
C THR A 428 -6.25 -18.58 -12.22
N ALA A 429 -5.96 -19.47 -13.15
CA ALA A 429 -6.12 -19.21 -14.59
C ALA A 429 -7.53 -18.73 -14.96
N GLY A 430 -8.57 -19.38 -14.41
CA GLY A 430 -9.97 -19.00 -14.66
C GLY A 430 -10.32 -17.60 -14.14
N HIS A 431 -9.81 -17.23 -12.95
CA HIS A 431 -10.05 -15.90 -12.39
C HIS A 431 -9.29 -14.82 -13.15
N VAL A 432 -8.02 -15.07 -13.51
CA VAL A 432 -7.20 -14.14 -14.28
C VAL A 432 -7.79 -13.91 -15.67
N GLN A 433 -8.29 -14.96 -16.33
CA GLN A 433 -8.98 -14.84 -17.62
C GLN A 433 -10.27 -14.00 -17.50
N ALA A 434 -11.04 -14.19 -16.42
CA ALA A 434 -12.32 -13.50 -16.25
C ALA A 434 -12.17 -12.03 -15.82
N TYR A 435 -11.22 -11.73 -14.94
CA TYR A 435 -11.17 -10.45 -14.22
C TYR A 435 -9.82 -9.73 -14.33
N GLY A 436 -8.81 -10.35 -14.93
CA GLY A 436 -7.45 -9.84 -15.01
C GLY A 436 -6.57 -10.27 -13.83
N ARG A 437 -5.28 -9.95 -13.93
CA ARG A 437 -4.28 -10.25 -12.87
C ARG A 437 -4.58 -9.43 -11.62
N SER A 438 -4.24 -10.01 -10.46
CA SER A 438 -4.26 -9.26 -9.20
C SER A 438 -3.10 -8.28 -9.16
N GLN A 439 -3.35 -7.08 -8.65
CA GLN A 439 -2.30 -6.07 -8.46
C GLN A 439 -1.59 -6.36 -7.14
N ALA A 440 -0.28 -6.15 -7.08
CA ALA A 440 0.52 -6.38 -5.89
C ALA A 440 1.41 -5.16 -5.61
N ARG A 441 1.55 -4.77 -4.34
CA ARG A 441 2.40 -3.65 -3.92
C ARG A 441 2.96 -3.86 -2.53
N VAL A 442 4.18 -3.41 -2.31
CA VAL A 442 4.80 -3.33 -0.98
C VAL A 442 4.65 -1.91 -0.47
N ARG A 443 4.00 -1.75 0.68
CA ARG A 443 3.85 -0.46 1.37
C ARG A 443 4.77 -0.42 2.58
N ASP A 444 5.45 0.71 2.78
CA ASP A 444 6.14 0.99 4.03
C ASP A 444 5.19 1.73 5.00
N LEU A 445 4.81 1.05 6.08
CA LEU A 445 3.97 1.59 7.14
C LEU A 445 4.79 2.10 8.34
N SER A 446 6.06 2.41 8.14
CA SER A 446 6.95 2.94 9.18
C SER A 446 6.60 4.36 9.62
N GLY A 447 5.74 5.09 8.89
CA GLY A 447 5.35 6.46 9.22
C GLY A 447 4.71 6.59 10.62
N THR A 448 5.26 7.50 11.43
CA THR A 448 4.81 7.78 12.81
C THR A 448 3.93 9.03 12.93
N ALA A 449 3.94 9.89 11.91
CA ALA A 449 3.09 11.07 11.83
C ALA A 449 1.79 10.76 11.09
N ALA A 450 0.76 11.59 11.34
CA ALA A 450 -0.49 11.49 10.60
C ALA A 450 -0.30 11.88 9.13
N VAL A 451 -0.70 10.99 8.23
CA VAL A 451 -0.77 11.23 6.78
C VAL A 451 -2.17 11.75 6.46
N SER A 452 -2.25 12.82 5.66
CA SER A 452 -3.49 13.43 5.18
C SER A 452 -3.39 13.65 3.67
N GLY A 453 -4.52 13.63 2.95
CA GLY A 453 -4.53 13.90 1.52
C GLY A 453 -4.16 12.71 0.62
N GLU A 454 -3.79 11.55 1.19
CA GLU A 454 -3.45 10.36 0.41
C GLU A 454 -4.66 9.92 -0.44
N GLN A 455 -4.45 9.86 -1.75
CA GLN A 455 -5.44 9.39 -2.70
C GLN A 455 -5.34 7.88 -2.92
N GLN A 456 -6.49 7.22 -3.00
CA GLN A 456 -6.62 5.85 -3.45
C GLN A 456 -7.48 5.83 -4.71
N SER A 457 -6.86 5.44 -5.83
CA SER A 457 -7.56 5.19 -7.09
C SER A 457 -8.29 3.85 -7.02
N LEU A 458 -9.55 3.80 -7.47
CA LEU A 458 -10.34 2.58 -7.62
C LEU A 458 -11.06 2.58 -8.97
N SER A 459 -10.93 1.49 -9.72
CA SER A 459 -11.53 1.35 -11.05
C SER A 459 -12.60 0.27 -11.08
N PHE A 460 -13.70 0.56 -11.79
CA PHE A 460 -14.84 -0.32 -12.00
C PHE A 460 -15.08 -0.48 -13.50
N ARG A 461 -15.24 -1.72 -13.95
CA ARG A 461 -15.73 -1.99 -15.32
C ARG A 461 -17.25 -2.04 -15.31
N TYR A 462 -17.88 -1.52 -16.35
CA TYR A 462 -19.33 -1.59 -16.55
C TYR A 462 -19.69 -2.27 -17.87
N ALA A 463 -20.83 -2.97 -17.88
CA ALA A 463 -21.34 -3.60 -19.10
C ALA A 463 -22.13 -2.61 -19.96
N GLN A 464 -22.92 -1.75 -19.33
CA GLN A 464 -23.82 -0.80 -19.98
C GLN A 464 -23.90 0.51 -19.18
N ARG A 465 -24.04 1.63 -19.90
CA ARG A 465 -24.45 2.93 -19.36
C ARG A 465 -25.94 3.13 -19.64
N ILE A 466 -26.70 3.52 -18.61
CA ILE A 466 -28.13 3.80 -18.71
C ILE A 466 -28.34 5.24 -18.24
N ASP A 467 -28.75 6.11 -19.15
CA ASP A 467 -29.07 7.50 -18.79
C ASP A 467 -30.43 7.53 -18.08
N GLN A 468 -30.44 8.05 -16.84
CA GLN A 468 -31.65 8.25 -16.08
C GLN A 468 -32.19 9.67 -16.29
N PRO A 469 -33.51 9.87 -16.34
CA PRO A 469 -34.09 11.21 -16.38
C PRO A 469 -33.67 11.98 -15.12
N PRO A 470 -33.51 13.32 -15.21
CA PRO A 470 -33.18 14.13 -14.06
C PRO A 470 -34.22 13.91 -12.94
N PRO A 471 -33.81 13.89 -11.66
CA PRO A 471 -34.76 13.78 -10.56
C PRO A 471 -35.77 14.93 -10.65
N PRO A 472 -37.05 14.69 -10.28
CA PRO A 472 -38.07 15.73 -10.33
C PRO A 472 -37.63 16.95 -9.52
N ALA A 473 -37.88 18.15 -10.06
CA ALA A 473 -37.57 19.40 -9.37
C ALA A 473 -38.22 19.38 -7.97
N PRO A 474 -37.54 19.89 -6.92
CA PRO A 474 -38.15 20.01 -5.61
C PRO A 474 -39.44 20.83 -5.74
N ALA A 475 -40.53 20.35 -5.11
CA ALA A 475 -41.79 21.07 -5.12
C ALA A 475 -41.57 22.49 -4.57
N PRO A 476 -42.17 23.54 -5.18
CA PRO A 476 -42.11 24.88 -4.62
C PRO A 476 -42.66 24.84 -3.19
N ALA A 477 -41.92 25.51 -2.29
CA ALA A 477 -42.16 25.52 -0.84
C ALA A 477 -43.52 26.10 -0.45
#